data_AF-U6CZ49-F1
#
_entry.id   AF-U6CZ49-F1
#
_cell.length_a   1.000
_cell.length_b   1.000
_cell.length_c   1.000
_cell.angle_alpha   90.00
_cell.angle_beta   90.00
_cell.angle_gamma   90.00
#
_symmetry.space_group_name_H-M   'P 1'
#
loop_
_entity.id
_entity.type
_entity.pdbx_description
1 polymer ?
#
loop_
_entity_poly.entity_id
_entity_poly.type
_entity_poly.pdbx_seq_one_letter_code
_entity_poly.pdbx_strand_id
1 'polypeptide(L)'
;QFMDIFSLPEMALLSCVVDHFLGHGLEFDQAHLYKDVTDAIRDVHVKGLMYQWIERDMEKYILRGDETFAVLSRLVAHGKQLFLITNSPFSFVDKGMRHMVGPDWRQLFDVVIVQADKPSFFTDRRKPFRKLDEKGSLHWDRITSLEKGKIYRQGNLYDFLRLTEWRGPRVLYFGDHLYSDLA
;
A
#
# COMPACT_ATOMS: atom_id res chain seq x y z
N GLN A 1 17.41 -2.39 -8.57
CA GLN A 1 17.14 -3.82 -8.32
C GLN A 1 15.63 -3.99 -8.39
N PHE A 2 15.16 -4.74 -9.37
CA PHE A 2 13.74 -5.05 -9.61
C PHE A 2 13.29 -6.08 -8.58
N MET A 3 12.50 -5.66 -7.58
CA MET A 3 12.34 -6.41 -6.32
C MET A 3 10.87 -6.71 -5.95
N ASP A 4 9.94 -6.35 -6.84
CA ASP A 4 8.52 -6.59 -6.66
C ASP A 4 7.85 -7.01 -7.97
N ILE A 5 6.58 -7.40 -7.89
CA ILE A 5 5.80 -7.78 -9.07
C ILE A 5 5.59 -6.63 -10.06
N PHE A 6 5.69 -5.38 -9.59
CA PHE A 6 5.61 -4.17 -10.43
C PHE A 6 6.85 -3.95 -11.29
N SER A 7 7.94 -4.63 -10.96
CA SER A 7 9.17 -4.58 -11.73
C SER A 7 9.07 -5.33 -13.06
N LEU A 8 8.18 -6.32 -13.19
CA LEU A 8 8.06 -7.13 -14.41
C LEU A 8 7.58 -6.30 -15.63
N PRO A 9 6.49 -5.50 -15.53
CA PRO A 9 6.10 -4.60 -16.61
C PRO A 9 7.19 -3.58 -16.98
N GLU A 10 7.94 -3.08 -15.99
CA GLU A 10 9.01 -2.11 -16.21
C GLU A 10 10.16 -2.74 -17.00
N MET A 11 10.60 -3.95 -16.61
CA MET A 11 11.63 -4.70 -17.34
C MET A 11 11.19 -5.03 -18.77
N ALA A 12 9.93 -5.45 -18.95
CA ALA A 12 9.38 -5.74 -20.27
C ALA A 12 9.35 -4.48 -21.15
N LEU A 13 8.88 -3.35 -20.60
CA LEU A 13 8.82 -2.08 -21.32
C LEU A 13 10.24 -1.61 -21.68
N LEU A 14 11.17 -1.63 -20.74
CA LEU A 14 12.57 -1.26 -20.99
C LEU A 14 13.17 -2.11 -22.11
N SER A 15 12.93 -3.43 -22.08
CA SER A 15 13.41 -4.34 -23.13
C SER A 15 12.83 -4.01 -24.49
N CYS A 16 11.52 -3.76 -24.57
CA CYS A 16 10.85 -3.38 -25.83
C CYS A 16 11.36 -2.05 -26.38
N VAL A 17 11.60 -1.06 -25.52
CA VAL A 17 12.09 0.25 -25.95
C VAL A 17 13.54 0.16 -26.43
N VAL A 18 14.41 -0.57 -25.71
CA VAL A 18 15.79 -0.81 -26.14
C VAL A 18 15.84 -1.54 -27.50
N ASP A 19 15.04 -2.61 -27.65
CA ASP A 19 14.94 -3.35 -28.91
C ASP A 19 14.48 -2.45 -30.07
N HIS A 20 13.47 -1.61 -29.82
CA HIS A 20 13.00 -0.63 -30.80
C HIS A 20 14.11 0.34 -31.24
N PHE A 21 14.88 0.88 -30.31
CA PHE A 21 15.95 1.84 -30.62
C PHE A 21 17.08 1.20 -31.42
N LEU A 22 17.51 0.00 -31.02
CA LEU A 22 18.52 -0.77 -31.74
C LEU A 22 18.07 -1.15 -33.15
N GLY A 23 16.82 -1.60 -33.30
CA GLY A 23 16.25 -1.98 -34.60
C GLY A 23 16.11 -0.83 -35.59
N HIS A 24 16.05 0.42 -35.11
CA HIS A 24 15.90 1.62 -35.93
C HIS A 24 17.17 2.48 -35.99
N GLY A 25 18.28 2.03 -35.38
CA GLY A 25 19.55 2.78 -35.36
C GLY A 25 19.47 4.11 -34.61
N LEU A 26 18.58 4.22 -33.62
CA LEU A 26 18.44 5.41 -32.78
C LEU A 26 19.52 5.40 -31.70
N GLU A 27 20.28 6.50 -31.59
CA GLU A 27 21.21 6.69 -30.48
C GLU A 27 20.46 7.05 -29.19
N PHE A 28 20.89 6.49 -28.06
CA PHE A 28 20.35 6.79 -26.75
C PHE A 28 21.39 6.67 -25.65
N ASP A 29 21.21 7.47 -24.60
CA ASP A 29 21.92 7.27 -23.35
C ASP A 29 21.15 6.28 -22.47
N GLN A 30 21.84 5.24 -22.00
CA GLN A 30 21.22 4.15 -21.24
C GLN A 30 20.64 4.61 -19.91
N ALA A 31 21.29 5.56 -19.22
CA ALA A 31 20.85 6.04 -17.92
C ALA A 31 19.59 6.91 -18.04
N HIS A 32 19.52 7.76 -19.07
CA HIS A 32 18.33 8.56 -19.34
C HIS A 32 17.17 7.71 -19.83
N LEU A 33 17.40 6.73 -20.71
CA LEU A 33 16.34 5.83 -21.16
C LEU A 33 15.73 5.05 -19.99
N TYR A 34 16.58 4.49 -19.14
CA TYR A 34 16.13 3.82 -17.92
C TYR A 34 15.31 4.76 -17.03
N LYS A 35 15.79 6.00 -16.83
CA LYS A 35 15.10 7.00 -16.01
C LYS A 35 13.73 7.36 -16.60
N ASP A 36 13.62 7.56 -17.91
CA ASP A 36 12.36 7.90 -18.57
C ASP A 36 11.34 6.77 -18.43
N VAL A 37 11.76 5.52 -18.58
CA VAL A 37 10.91 4.35 -18.35
C VAL A 37 10.49 4.26 -16.88
N THR A 38 11.43 4.43 -15.94
CA THR A 38 11.15 4.41 -14.49
C THR A 38 10.15 5.51 -14.11
N ASP A 39 10.37 6.73 -14.59
CA ASP A 39 9.52 7.88 -14.32
C ASP A 39 8.11 7.69 -14.91
N ALA A 40 8.00 7.10 -16.11
CA ALA A 40 6.70 6.78 -16.71
C ALA A 40 5.91 5.75 -15.89
N ILE A 41 6.56 4.69 -15.40
CA ILE A 41 5.93 3.69 -14.53
C ILE A 41 5.53 4.31 -13.18
N ARG A 42 6.41 5.13 -12.59
CA ARG A 42 6.10 5.87 -11.36
C ARG A 42 4.86 6.75 -11.54
N ASP A 43 4.78 7.48 -12.65
CA ASP A 43 3.69 8.39 -12.95
C ASP A 43 2.33 7.68 -13.01
N VAL A 44 2.27 6.47 -13.57
CA VAL A 44 1.03 5.67 -13.62
C VAL A 44 0.50 5.36 -12.21
N HIS A 45 1.40 5.12 -11.25
CA HIS A 45 1.05 4.87 -9.84
C HIS A 45 0.68 6.17 -9.11
N VAL A 46 1.50 7.22 -9.25
CA VAL A 46 1.34 8.50 -8.54
C VAL A 46 0.10 9.27 -9.02
N LYS A 47 -0.16 9.29 -10.33
CA LYS A 47 -1.37 9.91 -10.91
C LYS A 47 -2.63 9.09 -10.65
N GLY A 48 -2.48 7.90 -10.07
CA GLY A 48 -3.58 7.01 -9.71
C GLY A 48 -4.30 6.38 -10.90
N LEU A 49 -3.70 6.42 -12.09
CA LEU A 49 -4.26 5.82 -13.30
C LEU A 49 -4.44 4.32 -13.11
N MET A 50 -3.45 3.64 -12.53
CA MET A 50 -3.55 2.21 -12.23
C MET A 50 -4.78 1.88 -11.38
N TYR A 51 -5.00 2.64 -10.29
CA TYR A 51 -6.15 2.43 -9.41
C TYR A 51 -7.46 2.60 -10.17
N GLN A 52 -7.58 3.64 -11.00
CA GLN A 52 -8.78 3.87 -11.81
C GLN A 52 -9.06 2.72 -12.78
N TRP A 53 -8.03 2.14 -13.41
CA TRP A 53 -8.19 1.00 -14.31
C TRP A 53 -8.64 -0.26 -13.58
N ILE A 54 -8.04 -0.56 -12.42
CA ILE A 54 -8.43 -1.72 -11.59
C ILE A 54 -9.87 -1.55 -11.08
N GLU A 55 -10.23 -0.36 -10.63
CA GLU A 55 -11.57 -0.06 -10.10
C GLU A 55 -12.70 -0.19 -11.13
N ARG A 56 -12.39 -0.16 -12.44
CA ARG A 56 -13.38 -0.39 -13.51
C ARG A 56 -13.81 -1.84 -13.64
N ASP A 57 -12.94 -2.78 -13.27
CA ASP A 57 -13.19 -4.22 -13.39
C ASP A 57 -12.45 -4.98 -12.27
N MET A 58 -12.93 -4.82 -11.03
CA MET A 58 -12.26 -5.41 -9.88
C MET A 58 -12.26 -6.93 -9.91
N GLU A 59 -13.29 -7.57 -10.46
CA GLU A 59 -13.40 -9.04 -10.53
C GLU A 59 -12.30 -9.67 -11.38
N LYS A 60 -11.87 -8.97 -12.42
CA LYS A 60 -10.76 -9.41 -13.28
C LYS A 60 -9.39 -9.30 -12.61
N TYR A 61 -9.18 -8.27 -11.80
CA TYR A 61 -7.84 -7.92 -11.28
C TYR A 61 -7.61 -8.29 -9.82
N ILE A 62 -8.69 -8.44 -9.03
CA ILE A 62 -8.63 -8.76 -7.61
C ILE A 62 -9.33 -10.09 -7.40
N LEU A 63 -8.56 -11.09 -6.96
CA LEU A 63 -9.12 -12.38 -6.59
C LEU A 63 -10.06 -12.21 -5.40
N ARG A 64 -11.30 -12.65 -5.58
CA ARG A 64 -12.31 -12.70 -4.53
C ARG A 64 -12.45 -14.14 -4.04
N GLY A 65 -12.39 -14.33 -2.74
CA GLY A 65 -12.62 -15.62 -2.10
C GLY A 65 -13.01 -15.45 -0.64
N ASP A 66 -13.82 -16.39 -0.14
CA ASP A 66 -14.28 -16.39 1.25
C ASP A 66 -13.14 -16.62 2.26
N GLU A 67 -11.99 -17.11 1.78
CA GLU A 67 -10.81 -17.43 2.58
C GLU A 67 -10.25 -16.20 3.31
N THR A 68 -10.16 -15.04 2.65
CA THR A 68 -9.62 -13.82 3.28
C THR A 68 -10.47 -13.39 4.46
N PHE A 69 -11.79 -13.34 4.28
CA PHE A 69 -12.72 -13.04 5.36
C PHE A 69 -12.65 -14.08 6.48
N ALA A 70 -12.59 -15.37 6.13
CA ALA A 70 -12.53 -16.46 7.11
C ALA A 70 -11.26 -16.38 7.98
N VAL A 71 -10.10 -16.12 7.39
CA VAL A 71 -8.83 -15.99 8.13
C VAL A 71 -8.85 -14.78 9.05
N LEU A 72 -9.24 -13.60 8.55
CA LEU A 72 -9.31 -12.39 9.37
C LEU A 72 -10.30 -12.54 10.52
N SER A 73 -11.50 -13.06 10.23
CA SER A 73 -12.53 -13.29 11.24
C SER A 73 -12.10 -14.29 12.30
N ARG A 74 -11.40 -15.37 11.90
CA ARG A 74 -10.86 -16.36 12.83
C ARG A 74 -9.80 -15.75 13.77
N LEU A 75 -8.92 -14.90 13.25
CA LEU A 75 -7.92 -14.21 14.07
C LEU A 75 -8.61 -13.32 15.12
N VAL A 76 -9.59 -12.53 14.72
CA VAL A 76 -10.38 -11.66 15.61
C VAL A 76 -11.13 -12.49 16.66
N ALA A 77 -11.77 -13.59 16.26
CA ALA A 77 -12.50 -14.49 17.16
C ALA A 77 -11.60 -15.13 18.23
N HIS A 78 -10.30 -15.29 17.95
CA HIS A 78 -9.29 -15.76 18.89
C HIS A 78 -8.57 -14.62 19.64
N GLY A 79 -9.15 -13.42 19.67
CA GLY A 79 -8.65 -12.28 20.43
C GLY A 79 -7.39 -11.64 19.86
N LYS A 80 -7.06 -11.88 18.58
CA LYS A 80 -5.96 -11.17 17.91
C LYS A 80 -6.43 -9.77 17.51
N GLN A 81 -5.55 -8.80 17.75
CA GLN A 81 -5.72 -7.45 17.24
C GLN A 81 -5.06 -7.35 15.87
N LEU A 82 -5.73 -6.70 14.92
CA LEU A 82 -5.30 -6.62 13.53
C LEU A 82 -4.98 -5.19 13.15
N PHE A 83 -3.99 -5.02 12.28
CA PHE A 83 -3.68 -3.74 11.67
C PHE A 83 -3.40 -3.88 10.18
N LEU A 84 -3.66 -2.81 9.44
CA LEU A 84 -3.38 -2.68 8.01
C LEU A 84 -2.51 -1.44 7.76
N ILE A 85 -1.38 -1.60 7.08
CA ILE A 85 -0.48 -0.51 6.68
C ILE A 85 -0.24 -0.60 5.18
N THR A 86 -0.64 0.41 4.43
CA THR A 86 -0.53 0.43 2.96
C THR A 86 -0.11 1.79 2.43
N ASN A 87 0.62 1.80 1.31
CA ASN A 87 0.94 3.03 0.55
C ASN A 87 -0.24 3.50 -0.32
N SER A 88 -1.24 2.65 -0.53
CA SER A 88 -2.40 2.96 -1.36
C SER A 88 -3.29 4.05 -0.72
N PRO A 89 -4.00 4.84 -1.55
CA PRO A 89 -5.00 5.79 -1.07
C PRO A 89 -6.22 5.06 -0.49
N PHE A 90 -6.89 5.71 0.47
CA PHE A 90 -8.05 5.13 1.15
C PHE A 90 -9.17 4.70 0.20
N SER A 91 -9.47 5.48 -0.84
CA SER A 91 -10.54 5.16 -1.80
C SER A 91 -10.35 3.80 -2.46
N PHE A 92 -9.11 3.49 -2.85
CA PHE A 92 -8.76 2.21 -3.47
C PHE A 92 -8.82 1.07 -2.45
N VAL A 93 -8.26 1.29 -1.25
CA VAL A 93 -8.27 0.31 -0.16
C VAL A 93 -9.70 -0.05 0.24
N ASP A 94 -10.59 0.94 0.39
CA ASP A 94 -11.97 0.70 0.80
C ASP A 94 -12.73 -0.10 -0.25
N LYS A 95 -12.57 0.21 -1.55
CA LYS A 95 -13.18 -0.56 -2.63
C LYS A 95 -12.67 -2.00 -2.68
N GLY A 96 -11.34 -2.18 -2.64
CA GLY A 96 -10.73 -3.50 -2.66
C GLY A 96 -11.12 -4.36 -1.46
N MET A 97 -11.08 -3.80 -0.25
CA MET A 97 -11.46 -4.52 0.96
C MET A 97 -12.96 -4.84 1.01
N ARG A 98 -13.83 -3.94 0.53
CA ARG A 98 -15.26 -4.25 0.36
C ARG A 98 -15.50 -5.39 -0.61
N HIS A 99 -14.70 -5.46 -1.68
CA HIS A 99 -14.78 -6.54 -2.66
C HIS A 99 -14.29 -7.88 -2.11
N MET A 100 -13.14 -7.90 -1.41
CA MET A 100 -12.51 -9.11 -0.89
C MET A 100 -13.12 -9.63 0.41
N VAL A 101 -13.50 -8.73 1.31
CA VAL A 101 -13.85 -9.05 2.71
C VAL A 101 -15.31 -8.72 3.02
N GLY A 102 -15.84 -7.62 2.48
CA GLY A 102 -17.22 -7.19 2.67
C GLY A 102 -17.35 -5.77 3.24
N PRO A 103 -18.58 -5.26 3.37
CA PRO A 103 -18.85 -3.86 3.71
C PRO A 103 -18.28 -3.42 5.07
N ASP A 104 -18.26 -4.32 6.05
CA ASP A 104 -17.84 -4.06 7.43
C ASP A 104 -16.37 -4.39 7.70
N TRP A 105 -15.54 -4.56 6.65
CA TRP A 105 -14.14 -4.96 6.78
C TRP A 105 -13.35 -4.14 7.82
N ARG A 106 -13.66 -2.85 7.97
CA ARG A 106 -12.99 -1.93 8.90
C ARG A 106 -13.13 -2.37 10.36
N GLN A 107 -14.21 -3.08 10.70
CA GLN A 107 -14.45 -3.58 12.05
C GLN A 107 -13.51 -4.74 12.42
N LEU A 108 -12.85 -5.38 11.44
CA LEU A 108 -11.87 -6.42 11.69
C LEU A 108 -10.52 -5.84 12.16
N PHE A 109 -10.23 -4.58 11.84
CA PHE A 109 -8.93 -3.96 12.09
C PHE A 109 -8.99 -2.92 13.22
N ASP A 110 -8.14 -3.11 14.22
CA ASP A 110 -7.92 -2.15 15.32
C ASP A 110 -7.23 -0.87 14.82
N VAL A 111 -6.36 -0.98 13.80
CA VAL A 111 -5.67 0.16 13.20
C VAL A 111 -5.62 0.02 11.67
N VAL A 112 -6.02 1.06 10.94
CA VAL A 112 -5.86 1.15 9.49
C VAL A 112 -5.07 2.39 9.12
N ILE A 113 -3.95 2.20 8.43
CA ILE A 113 -3.03 3.26 8.00
C ILE A 113 -2.89 3.21 6.47
N VAL A 114 -3.32 4.26 5.80
CA VAL A 114 -3.22 4.44 4.34
C VAL A 114 -2.15 5.47 3.99
N GLN A 115 -1.65 5.43 2.76
CA GLN A 115 -0.55 6.29 2.30
C GLN A 115 0.57 6.40 3.35
N ALA A 116 0.97 5.25 3.88
CA ALA A 116 1.93 5.13 4.98
C ALA A 116 3.31 5.68 4.63
N ASP A 117 3.66 5.71 3.34
CA ASP A 117 4.97 6.10 2.82
C ASP A 117 6.08 5.12 3.25
N LYS A 118 5.81 3.82 3.16
CA LYS A 118 6.83 2.77 3.27
C LYS A 118 7.90 2.96 2.19
N PRO A 119 9.21 2.79 2.49
CA PRO A 119 9.79 2.32 3.76
C PRO A 119 9.94 3.40 4.85
N SER A 120 9.75 4.69 4.53
CA SER A 120 9.90 5.79 5.50
C SER A 120 9.04 5.61 6.75
N PHE A 121 7.89 4.94 6.65
CA PHE A 121 7.08 4.58 7.82
C PHE A 121 7.89 3.83 8.90
N PHE A 122 8.76 2.91 8.49
CA PHE A 122 9.55 2.06 9.39
C PHE A 122 10.87 2.72 9.81
N THR A 123 11.45 3.54 8.94
CA THR A 123 12.81 4.10 9.11
C THR A 123 12.83 5.55 9.60
N ASP A 124 11.79 6.34 9.31
CA ASP A 124 11.67 7.76 9.67
C ASP A 124 10.66 7.95 10.82
N ARG A 125 10.92 8.95 11.68
CA ARG A 125 10.09 9.30 12.84
C ARG A 125 9.38 10.66 12.70
N ARG A 126 9.56 11.34 11.56
CA ARG A 126 9.12 12.73 11.39
C ARG A 126 7.64 12.88 11.01
N LYS A 127 7.05 11.90 10.34
CA LYS A 127 5.68 12.01 9.82
C LYS A 127 4.66 11.65 10.92
N PRO A 128 3.80 12.59 11.35
CA PRO A 128 2.74 12.29 12.32
C PRO A 128 1.57 11.56 11.65
N PHE A 129 0.78 10.84 12.46
CA PHE A 129 -0.51 10.33 12.01
C PHE A 129 -1.49 11.47 11.77
N ARG A 130 -2.35 11.31 10.76
CA ARG A 130 -3.49 12.20 10.49
C ARG A 130 -4.75 11.37 10.34
N LYS A 131 -5.84 11.73 11.03
CA LYS A 131 -7.12 10.99 10.94
C LYS A 131 -7.87 11.41 9.69
N LEU A 132 -8.49 10.45 9.00
CA LEU A 132 -9.40 10.70 7.90
C LEU A 132 -10.85 10.63 8.40
N ASP A 133 -11.71 11.48 7.86
CA ASP A 133 -13.16 11.36 7.99
C ASP A 133 -13.71 10.24 7.09
N GLU A 134 -15.02 9.98 7.16
CA GLU A 134 -15.68 8.96 6.34
C GLU A 134 -15.62 9.25 4.83
N LYS A 135 -15.43 10.51 4.46
CA LYS A 135 -15.30 10.99 3.08
C LYS A 135 -13.84 11.00 2.60
N GLY A 136 -12.88 10.63 3.46
CA GLY A 136 -11.45 10.64 3.17
C GLY A 136 -10.75 11.99 3.35
N SER A 137 -11.41 12.99 3.94
CA SER A 137 -10.84 14.31 4.24
C SER A 137 -10.04 14.29 5.54
N LEU A 138 -9.03 15.17 5.65
CA LEU A 138 -8.15 15.23 6.82
C LEU A 138 -8.83 15.94 8.00
N HIS A 139 -8.83 15.28 9.14
CA HIS A 139 -8.98 15.93 10.44
C HIS A 139 -7.65 16.52 10.89
N TRP A 140 -7.70 17.74 11.43
CA TRP A 140 -6.53 18.51 11.84
C TRP A 140 -6.15 18.30 13.32
N ASP A 141 -6.97 17.58 14.06
CA ASP A 141 -6.73 17.31 15.47
C ASP A 141 -5.48 16.45 15.67
N ARG A 142 -4.75 16.74 16.75
CA ARG A 142 -3.59 15.94 17.14
C ARG A 142 -4.05 14.53 17.51
N ILE A 143 -3.37 13.53 16.94
CA ILE A 143 -3.63 12.12 17.25
C ILE A 143 -2.97 11.75 18.58
N THR A 144 -3.79 11.43 19.57
CA THR A 144 -3.38 10.98 20.91
C THR A 144 -3.68 9.49 21.15
N SER A 145 -4.56 8.89 20.34
CA SER A 145 -4.88 7.47 20.34
C SER A 145 -5.27 6.99 18.94
N LEU A 146 -5.11 5.68 18.71
CA LEU A 146 -5.58 4.99 17.50
C LEU A 146 -6.86 4.23 17.84
N GLU A 147 -7.93 4.53 17.12
CA GLU A 147 -9.28 4.03 17.38
C GLU A 147 -9.69 2.99 16.33
N LYS A 148 -10.30 1.90 16.80
CA LYS A 148 -10.81 0.83 15.95
C LYS A 148 -11.82 1.36 14.92
N GLY A 149 -11.70 0.89 13.68
CA GLY A 149 -12.54 1.30 12.55
C GLY A 149 -12.28 2.72 12.02
N LYS A 150 -11.37 3.50 12.63
CA LYS A 150 -10.91 4.78 12.08
C LYS A 150 -9.74 4.58 11.13
N ILE A 151 -9.62 5.51 10.18
CA ILE A 151 -8.59 5.48 9.15
C ILE A 151 -7.59 6.58 9.43
N TYR A 152 -6.31 6.22 9.37
CA TYR A 152 -5.21 7.13 9.56
C TYR A 152 -4.38 7.20 8.29
N ARG A 153 -3.77 8.35 8.05
CA ARG A 153 -2.83 8.61 6.97
C ARG A 153 -1.45 8.90 7.54
N GLN A 154 -0.40 8.46 6.84
CA GLN A 154 1.00 8.64 7.25
C GLN A 154 1.26 8.04 8.64
N GLY A 155 2.12 8.66 9.45
CA GLY A 155 2.61 8.13 10.71
C GLY A 155 4.01 7.53 10.58
N ASN A 156 4.42 6.89 11.66
CA ASN A 156 5.71 6.21 11.77
C ASN A 156 5.62 5.06 12.78
N LEU A 157 6.51 4.08 12.65
CA LEU A 157 6.56 2.90 13.51
C LEU A 157 6.74 3.27 14.99
N TYR A 158 7.54 4.28 15.30
CA TYR A 158 7.78 4.69 16.68
C TYR A 158 6.49 5.14 17.38
N ASP A 159 5.74 6.05 16.74
CA ASP A 159 4.46 6.51 17.26
C ASP A 159 3.41 5.39 17.24
N PHE A 160 3.43 4.51 16.24
CA PHE A 160 2.54 3.35 16.17
C PHE A 160 2.69 2.46 17.41
N LEU A 161 3.92 2.05 17.72
CA LEU A 161 4.21 1.20 18.88
C LEU A 161 3.94 1.91 20.22
N ARG A 162 4.09 3.24 20.26
CA ARG A 162 3.77 4.06 21.44
C ARG A 162 2.26 4.14 21.67
N LEU A 163 1.48 4.39 20.61
CA LEU A 163 0.03 4.61 20.68
C LEU A 163 -0.77 3.31 20.84
N THR A 164 -0.25 2.20 20.30
CA THR A 164 -0.89 0.87 20.43
C THR A 164 -0.40 0.08 21.64
N GLU A 165 0.77 0.43 22.18
CA GLU A 165 1.49 -0.33 23.20
C GLU A 165 1.85 -1.77 22.78
N TRP A 166 1.71 -2.09 21.48
CA TRP A 166 2.08 -3.38 20.93
C TRP A 166 3.59 -3.50 20.82
N ARG A 167 4.23 -4.07 21.84
CA ARG A 167 5.70 -4.16 21.94
C ARG A 167 6.22 -5.59 21.98
N GLY A 168 7.44 -5.75 21.46
CA GLY A 168 8.23 -6.98 21.52
C GLY A 168 7.83 -8.01 20.46
N PRO A 169 8.16 -9.30 20.65
CA PRO A 169 7.92 -10.37 19.67
C PRO A 169 6.44 -10.77 19.52
N ARG A 170 5.52 -9.92 19.98
CA ARG A 170 4.06 -10.14 19.96
C ARG A 170 3.39 -9.59 18.71
N VAL A 171 4.14 -8.88 17.88
CA VAL A 171 3.66 -8.27 16.63
C VAL A 171 4.22 -9.06 15.46
N LEU A 172 3.33 -9.48 14.56
CA LEU A 172 3.67 -10.13 13.31
C LEU A 172 3.16 -9.27 12.17
N TYR A 173 4.04 -8.94 11.23
CA TYR A 173 3.74 -8.16 10.04
C TYR A 173 3.94 -9.03 8.80
N PHE A 174 2.96 -9.01 7.90
CA PHE A 174 3.01 -9.69 6.61
C PHE A 174 3.09 -8.63 5.51
N GLY A 175 4.05 -8.77 4.61
CA GLY A 175 4.26 -7.87 3.48
C GLY A 175 4.83 -8.65 2.30
N ASP A 176 4.60 -8.13 1.10
CA ASP A 176 5.02 -8.72 -0.18
C ASP A 176 6.31 -8.09 -0.70
N HIS A 177 6.69 -6.91 -0.20
CA HIS A 177 7.86 -6.19 -0.71
C HIS A 177 8.96 -6.10 0.34
N LEU A 178 9.93 -7.01 0.27
CA LEU A 178 11.11 -7.11 1.17
C LEU A 178 11.70 -5.77 1.60
N TYR A 179 12.05 -4.88 0.65
CA TYR A 179 12.68 -3.60 0.99
C TYR A 179 11.72 -2.57 1.61
N SER A 180 10.47 -2.46 1.14
CA SER A 180 9.53 -1.49 1.72
C SER A 180 8.95 -1.96 3.05
N ASP A 181 8.92 -3.28 3.29
CA ASP A 181 8.23 -3.93 4.41
C ASP A 181 9.15 -4.43 5.52
N LEU A 182 10.43 -4.72 5.22
CA LEU A 182 11.38 -5.31 6.18
C LEU A 182 12.72 -4.54 6.30
N ALA A 183 12.94 -3.46 5.54
CA ALA A 183 14.20 -2.70 5.59
C ALA A 183 14.27 -1.70 6.76
#